data_AF-A0A7C8QM15-F1
#
_entry.id   AF-A0A7C8QM15-F1
#
_cell.length_a   1.000
_cell.length_b   1.000
_cell.length_c   1.000
_cell.angle_alpha   90.00
_cell.angle_beta   90.00
_cell.angle_gamma   90.00
#
_symmetry.space_group_name_H-M   'P 1'
#
loop_
_entity.id
_entity.type
_entity.pdbx_description
1 polymer ?
#
loop_
_entity_poly.entity_id
_entity_poly.type
_entity_poly.pdbx_seq_one_letter_code
_entity_poly.pdbx_strand_id
1 'polypeptide(L)'
;MGLVGVNDYSAAVKSRVGQPRDNSFGLTNLGVFKAAPTDEKYGGIILDDMFFSQSCHANGAAFQICIVTVQDGDMNIVFNWQRGVVRREEIDGVMSGVKDLMGQIASSE
;
A
#
# COMPACT_ATOMS: atom_id res chain seq x y z
N MET A 1 -1.73 19.07 13.83
CA MET A 1 -2.82 18.17 14.27
C MET A 1 -2.16 17.12 15.16
N GLY A 2 -2.43 17.13 16.47
CA GLY A 2 -1.80 16.17 17.39
C GLY A 2 -2.32 14.76 17.14
N LEU A 3 -1.47 13.75 17.33
CA LEU A 3 -1.90 12.35 17.33
C LEU A 3 -2.86 12.15 18.52
N VAL A 4 -4.14 11.92 18.23
CA VAL A 4 -5.11 11.55 19.26
C VAL A 4 -4.91 10.07 19.55
N GLY A 5 -4.49 9.75 20.78
CA GLY A 5 -4.37 8.38 21.25
C GLY A 5 -5.74 7.71 21.32
N VAL A 6 -5.82 6.46 20.88
CA VAL A 6 -7.02 5.63 21.06
C VAL A 6 -6.91 4.95 22.43
N ASN A 7 -7.69 5.39 23.41
CA ASN A 7 -7.65 4.87 24.78
C ASN A 7 -8.12 3.40 24.87
N ASP A 8 -9.09 3.01 24.06
CA ASP A 8 -9.55 1.62 23.91
C ASP A 8 -9.72 1.28 22.43
N TYR A 9 -8.72 0.58 21.88
CA TYR A 9 -8.70 0.20 20.47
C TYR A 9 -9.80 -0.79 20.11
N SER A 10 -10.13 -1.73 21.01
CA SER A 10 -11.19 -2.71 20.78
C SER A 10 -12.55 -2.02 20.70
N ALA A 11 -12.87 -1.13 21.63
CA ALA A 11 -14.12 -0.36 21.60
C ALA A 11 -14.19 0.53 20.35
N ALA A 12 -13.10 1.19 19.97
CA ALA A 12 -13.03 2.02 18.77
C ALA A 12 -13.27 1.21 17.48
N VAL A 13 -12.73 -0.01 17.39
CA VAL A 13 -12.96 -0.88 16.23
C VAL A 13 -14.39 -1.42 16.20
N LYS A 14 -14.92 -1.87 17.34
CA LYS A 14 -16.27 -2.43 17.45
C LYS A 14 -17.38 -1.40 17.19
N SER A 15 -17.16 -0.13 17.53
CA SER A 15 -18.15 0.93 17.27
C SER A 15 -18.42 1.15 15.78
N ARG A 16 -17.53 0.70 14.90
CA ARG A 16 -17.66 0.79 13.44
C ARG A 16 -18.43 -0.37 12.82
N VAL A 17 -18.78 -1.41 13.57
CA VAL A 17 -19.52 -2.55 13.04
C VAL A 17 -20.90 -2.09 12.55
N GLY A 18 -21.24 -2.47 11.31
CA GLY A 18 -22.51 -2.10 10.66
C GLY A 18 -22.57 -0.67 10.13
N GLN A 19 -21.57 0.16 10.39
CA GLN A 19 -21.49 1.52 9.85
C GLN A 19 -20.91 1.51 8.43
N PRO A 20 -21.28 2.49 7.58
CA PRO A 20 -20.59 2.71 6.31
C PRO A 20 -19.08 2.87 6.51
N ARG A 21 -18.29 2.55 5.48
CA ARG A 21 -16.84 2.82 5.48
C ARG A 21 -16.63 4.33 5.30
N ASP A 22 -15.70 4.89 6.07
CA ASP A 22 -15.36 6.32 5.94
C ASP A 22 -14.54 6.60 4.67
N ASN A 23 -13.78 5.60 4.18
CA ASN A 23 -12.90 5.71 3.03
C ASN A 23 -13.12 4.56 2.05
N SER A 24 -13.04 4.86 0.76
CA SER A 24 -13.14 3.85 -0.31
C SER A 24 -11.90 2.96 -0.37
N PHE A 25 -10.71 3.57 -0.31
CA PHE A 25 -9.42 2.91 -0.38
C PHE A 25 -8.42 3.52 0.60
N GLY A 26 -7.40 2.75 0.97
CA GLY A 26 -6.23 3.25 1.68
C GLY A 26 -5.02 3.24 0.77
N LEU A 27 -4.14 4.21 0.97
CA LEU A 27 -2.86 4.31 0.29
C LEU A 27 -1.77 4.47 1.34
N THR A 28 -0.70 3.70 1.20
CA THR A 28 0.52 3.86 1.99
C THR A 28 1.72 3.85 1.05
N ASN A 29 2.67 4.74 1.31
CA ASN A 29 3.87 4.89 0.51
C ASN A 29 5.07 4.99 1.43
N LEU A 30 5.99 4.03 1.32
CA LEU A 30 7.24 4.02 2.09
C LEU A 30 8.35 4.89 1.46
N GLY A 31 8.10 5.41 0.26
CA GLY A 31 9.06 6.19 -0.51
C GLY A 31 10.18 5.32 -1.07
N VAL A 32 11.36 5.93 -1.21
CA VAL A 32 12.57 5.25 -1.68
C VAL A 32 13.28 4.60 -0.50
N PHE A 33 13.29 3.27 -0.48
CA PHE A 33 14.06 2.47 0.45
C PHE A 33 15.53 2.43 0.01
N LYS A 34 16.43 2.84 0.90
CA LYS A 34 17.88 2.81 0.69
C LYS A 34 18.46 1.69 1.54
N ALA A 35 19.06 0.69 0.89
CA ALA A 35 19.79 -0.35 1.61
C ALA A 35 20.94 0.28 2.39
N ALA A 36 21.23 -0.25 3.58
CA ALA A 36 22.40 0.19 4.33
C ALA A 36 23.66 -0.08 3.50
N PRO A 37 24.68 0.81 3.54
CA PRO A 37 25.97 0.55 2.91
C PRO A 37 26.48 -0.79 3.40
N THR A 38 26.81 -1.66 2.47
CA THR A 38 27.34 -2.97 2.82
C THR A 38 28.82 -2.86 3.11
N ASP A 39 29.22 -3.40 4.25
CA ASP A 39 30.62 -3.44 4.65
C ASP A 39 31.37 -4.30 3.62
N GLU A 40 32.38 -3.72 2.94
CA GLU A 40 33.09 -4.33 1.80
C GLU A 40 33.66 -5.73 2.13
N LYS A 41 33.80 -6.02 3.42
CA LYS A 41 34.31 -7.27 3.97
C LYS A 41 33.40 -8.49 3.80
N TYR A 42 32.09 -8.30 3.61
CA TYR A 42 31.12 -9.40 3.58
C TYR A 42 30.47 -9.66 2.21
N GLY A 43 30.94 -8.97 1.16
CA GLY A 43 30.27 -8.96 -0.14
C GLY A 43 28.98 -8.15 -0.06
N GLY A 44 28.85 -7.15 -0.93
CA GLY A 44 27.73 -6.25 -0.86
C GLY A 44 26.39 -6.95 -1.05
N ILE A 45 25.46 -6.79 -0.10
CA ILE A 45 24.04 -7.10 -0.31
C ILE A 45 23.45 -6.02 -1.22
N ILE A 46 23.08 -6.42 -2.43
CA ILE A 46 22.32 -5.58 -3.35
C ILE A 46 20.84 -5.90 -3.13
N LEU A 47 20.05 -4.89 -2.80
CA LEU A 47 18.60 -5.00 -2.84
C LEU A 47 18.15 -4.71 -4.27
N ASP A 48 17.68 -5.72 -4.97
CA ASP A 48 17.21 -5.61 -6.37
C ASP A 48 15.73 -5.20 -6.43
N ASP A 49 14.91 -5.79 -5.56
CA ASP A 49 13.47 -5.62 -5.57
C ASP A 49 12.89 -5.64 -4.15
N MET A 50 11.77 -4.95 -3.95
CA MET A 50 11.08 -4.88 -2.65
C MET A 50 9.56 -4.77 -2.83
N PHE A 51 8.84 -5.66 -2.15
CA PHE A 51 7.40 -5.60 -1.99
C PHE A 51 7.05 -5.43 -0.51
N PHE A 52 5.98 -4.70 -0.24
CA PHE A 52 5.33 -4.74 1.05
C PHE A 52 3.83 -4.76 0.86
N SER A 53 3.15 -5.39 1.81
CA SER A 53 1.71 -5.55 1.81
C SER A 53 1.19 -5.30 3.21
N GLN A 54 -0.02 -4.73 3.27
CA GLN A 54 -0.80 -4.63 4.48
C GLN A 54 -2.17 -5.25 4.25
N SER A 55 -2.65 -5.99 5.24
CA SER A 55 -4.03 -6.48 5.23
C SER A 55 -5.01 -5.32 5.19
N CYS A 56 -6.13 -5.50 4.51
CA CYS A 56 -7.20 -4.50 4.51
C CYS A 56 -7.88 -4.39 5.87
N HIS A 57 -8.37 -3.19 6.19
CA HIS A 57 -9.02 -2.88 7.46
C HIS A 57 -10.47 -3.39 7.48
N ALA A 58 -10.81 -4.34 8.36
CA ALA A 58 -12.16 -4.94 8.43
C ALA A 58 -13.29 -3.87 8.54
N ASN A 59 -13.00 -2.77 9.22
CA ASN A 59 -13.89 -1.64 9.46
C ASN A 59 -13.43 -0.34 8.76
N GLY A 60 -12.40 -0.40 7.92
CA GLY A 60 -11.83 0.74 7.21
C GLY A 60 -11.98 0.60 5.70
N ALA A 61 -10.97 1.03 4.95
CA ALA A 61 -10.95 0.94 3.50
C ALA A 61 -11.13 -0.50 2.99
N ALA A 62 -11.91 -0.66 1.91
CA ALA A 62 -12.26 -1.97 1.35
C ALA A 62 -11.07 -2.63 0.61
N PHE A 63 -10.18 -1.81 0.08
CA PHE A 63 -8.91 -2.22 -0.49
C PHE A 63 -7.79 -1.24 -0.12
N GLN A 64 -6.54 -1.72 -0.21
CA GLN A 64 -5.33 -1.00 0.18
C GLN A 64 -4.30 -1.07 -0.94
N ILE A 65 -3.66 0.07 -1.24
CA ILE A 65 -2.54 0.20 -2.16
C ILE A 65 -1.28 0.48 -1.34
N CYS A 66 -0.23 -0.31 -1.60
CA CYS A 66 1.06 -0.24 -0.92
C CYS A 66 2.16 0.06 -1.94
N ILE A 67 2.85 1.20 -1.81
CA ILE A 67 3.91 1.67 -2.73
C ILE A 67 5.28 1.75 -2.05
N VAL A 68 6.29 1.14 -2.68
CA VAL A 68 7.70 1.22 -2.25
C VAL A 68 8.59 1.25 -3.49
N THR A 69 9.67 2.01 -3.42
CA THR A 69 10.68 2.07 -4.47
C THR A 69 12.02 1.65 -3.88
N VAL A 70 12.75 0.79 -4.57
CA VAL A 70 14.15 0.51 -4.20
C VAL A 70 15.04 1.58 -4.81
N GLN A 71 16.03 2.06 -4.05
CA GLN A 71 17.02 2.98 -4.62
C GLN A 71 17.70 2.35 -5.83
N ASP A 72 17.72 3.08 -6.95
CA ASP A 72 18.28 2.65 -8.24
C ASP A 72 17.58 1.42 -8.85
N GLY A 73 16.38 1.07 -8.36
CA GLY A 73 15.54 -0.03 -8.84
C GLY A 73 14.11 0.41 -9.12
N ASP A 74 13.22 -0.58 -9.22
CA ASP A 74 11.83 -0.35 -9.61
C ASP A 74 10.93 0.17 -8.48
N MET A 75 9.82 0.79 -8.88
CA MET A 75 8.70 1.10 -8.00
C MET A 75 7.68 -0.04 -8.04
N ASN A 76 7.43 -0.65 -6.88
CA ASN A 76 6.41 -1.67 -6.71
C ASN A 76 5.13 -1.10 -6.13
N ILE A 77 4.00 -1.48 -6.74
CA ILE A 77 2.65 -1.12 -6.31
C ILE A 77 1.88 -2.42 -6.04
N VAL A 78 1.57 -2.68 -4.77
CA VAL A 78 0.84 -3.87 -4.34
C VAL A 78 -0.59 -3.51 -3.98
N PHE A 79 -1.54 -4.24 -4.57
CA PHE A 79 -2.98 -4.10 -4.32
C PHE A 79 -3.47 -5.23 -3.43
N ASN A 80 -4.13 -4.88 -2.33
CA ASN A 80 -4.74 -5.83 -1.39
C ASN A 80 -6.23 -5.50 -1.28
N TRP A 81 -7.10 -6.51 -1.22
CA TRP A 81 -8.55 -6.29 -1.06
C TRP A 81 -9.19 -7.36 -0.19
N GLN A 82 -10.35 -7.03 0.39
CA GLN A 82 -11.15 -8.00 1.14
C GLN A 82 -12.00 -8.84 0.21
N ARG A 83 -11.71 -10.14 0.16
CA ARG A 83 -12.55 -11.11 -0.54
C ARG A 83 -13.96 -11.09 0.02
N GLY A 84 -14.95 -11.01 -0.86
CA GLY A 84 -16.37 -10.95 -0.50
C GLY A 84 -16.89 -9.54 -0.18
N VAL A 85 -16.00 -8.54 -0.09
CA VAL A 85 -16.37 -7.13 0.01
C VAL A 85 -16.10 -6.42 -1.33
N VAL A 86 -14.93 -6.66 -1.91
CA VAL A 86 -14.55 -6.15 -3.24
C VAL A 86 -14.50 -7.33 -4.20
N ARG A 87 -15.15 -7.18 -5.35
CA ARG A 87 -15.12 -8.19 -6.42
C ARG A 87 -13.80 -8.14 -7.15
N ARG A 88 -13.38 -9.27 -7.72
CA ARG A 88 -12.12 -9.36 -8.45
C ARG A 88 -12.10 -8.42 -9.66
N GLU A 89 -13.20 -8.32 -10.37
CA GLU A 89 -13.31 -7.51 -11.58
C GLU A 89 -13.20 -6.00 -11.26
N GLU A 90 -13.64 -5.60 -10.06
CA GLU A 90 -13.51 -4.21 -9.58
C GLU A 90 -12.05 -3.87 -9.30
N ILE A 91 -11.32 -4.74 -8.59
CA ILE A 91 -9.90 -4.48 -8.31
C ILE A 91 -9.05 -4.60 -9.58
N ASP A 92 -9.36 -5.55 -10.48
CA ASP A 92 -8.68 -5.68 -11.76
C ASP A 92 -8.85 -4.40 -12.61
N GLY A 93 -10.04 -3.80 -12.60
CA GLY A 93 -10.30 -2.51 -13.24
C GLY A 93 -9.48 -1.36 -12.64
N VAL A 94 -9.35 -1.30 -11.31
CA VAL A 94 -8.48 -0.33 -10.62
C VAL A 94 -7.02 -0.53 -11.02
N MET A 95 -6.53 -1.76 -11.02
CA MET A 95 -5.15 -2.10 -11.39
C MET A 95 -4.85 -1.71 -12.84
N SER A 96 -5.78 -1.97 -13.77
CA SER A 96 -5.65 -1.53 -15.16
C SER A 96 -5.60 -0.01 -15.26
N GLY A 97 -6.52 0.71 -14.61
CA GLY A 97 -6.55 2.17 -14.65
C GLY A 97 -5.28 2.80 -14.09
N VAL A 98 -4.72 2.27 -13.00
CA VAL A 98 -3.44 2.73 -12.47
C VAL A 98 -2.31 2.48 -13.46
N LYS A 99 -2.24 1.29 -14.05
CA LYS A 99 -1.22 0.95 -15.06
C LYS A 99 -1.29 1.88 -16.26
N ASP A 100 -2.49 2.13 -16.79
CA ASP A 100 -2.69 2.98 -17.96
C ASP A 100 -2.26 4.43 -17.66
N LEU A 101 -2.64 4.95 -16.49
CA LEU A 101 -2.24 6.29 -16.05
C LEU A 101 -0.71 6.41 -15.89
N MET A 102 -0.05 5.41 -15.31
CA MET A 102 1.41 5.40 -15.19
C MET A 102 2.09 5.39 -16.55
N GLY A 103 1.57 4.61 -17.50
CA GLY A 103 2.06 4.61 -18.89
C GLY A 103 1.91 5.97 -19.58
N GLN A 104 0.78 6.66 -19.35
CA GLN A 104 0.56 8.01 -19.87
C GLN A 104 1.53 9.03 -19.28
N ILE A 105 1.74 9.00 -17.97
CA ILE A 105 2.69 9.90 -17.28
C ILE A 105 4.11 9.67 -17.83
N ALA A 106 4.56 8.42 -17.93
CA ALA A 106 5.88 8.10 -18.44
C ALA A 106 6.08 8.47 -19.92
N SER A 107 5.00 8.58 -20.71
CA SER A 107 5.05 8.95 -22.13
C SER A 107 4.83 10.45 -22.37
N SER A 108 4.57 11.22 -21.29
CA SER A 108 4.29 12.66 -21.36
C SER A 108 5.52 13.55 -21.21
N GLU A 109 6.69 12.94 -21.00
CA GLU A 109 8.03 13.56 -21.04
C GLU A 109 8.66 13.41 -22.43
#